data_AF-A0A1A0K728-F1
#
_entry.id   AF-A0A1A0K728-F1
#
_cell.length_a   1.000
_cell.length_b   1.000
_cell.length_c   1.000
_cell.angle_alpha   90.00
_cell.angle_beta   90.00
_cell.angle_gamma   90.00
#
_symmetry.space_group_name_H-M   'P 1'
#
loop_
_entity.id
_entity.type
_entity.pdbx_description
1 polymer ?
#
loop_
_entity_poly.entity_id
_entity_poly.type
_entity_poly.pdbx_seq_one_letter_code
_entity_poly.pdbx_strand_id
1 'polypeptide(L)'
;MGLMKSLRKRRSDAKAAVKAAKARAKAEIKADSKARARREKLLAKQKRAIIKDENKGLKSKRKHQEKMAKMELDKLQTGRFNADNIKRFAGASRVLLPLALPLIYRGITAAQDQFSKRTAQRSGVTPEQMAQFSGHGADLKARIQGIRNSLQDTSVKPGYKRDINERLDELKAAVDNAEFMTDQQRRRAHRSVSNDIDLITEDIQRNIAEG
;
A
#
# COMPACT_ATOMS: atom_id res chain seq x y z
N MET A 1 -68.06 -42.92 -84.22
CA MET A 1 -66.78 -42.16 -84.27
C MET A 1 -65.61 -43.13 -84.49
N GLY A 2 -64.69 -42.87 -85.43
CA GLY A 2 -63.71 -43.88 -85.91
C GLY A 2 -62.35 -43.92 -85.19
N LEU A 3 -61.82 -45.14 -84.99
CA LEU A 3 -60.58 -45.50 -84.26
C LEU A 3 -59.27 -44.93 -84.85
N MET A 4 -59.14 -44.80 -86.17
CA MET A 4 -57.90 -44.29 -86.78
C MET A 4 -57.70 -42.78 -86.50
N LYS A 5 -58.79 -42.03 -86.36
CA LYS A 5 -58.75 -40.60 -86.01
C LYS A 5 -58.31 -40.40 -84.56
N SER A 6 -58.64 -41.32 -83.64
CA SER A 6 -58.23 -41.24 -82.23
C SER A 6 -56.75 -41.60 -82.03
N LEU A 7 -56.20 -42.56 -82.77
CA LEU A 7 -54.77 -42.90 -82.70
C LEU A 7 -53.85 -41.79 -83.23
N ARG A 8 -54.22 -41.14 -84.34
CA ARG A 8 -53.46 -39.98 -84.86
C ARG A 8 -53.48 -38.81 -83.88
N LYS A 9 -54.63 -38.54 -83.24
CA LYS A 9 -54.77 -37.53 -82.18
C LYS A 9 -53.92 -37.86 -80.95
N ARG A 10 -53.91 -39.12 -80.48
CA ARG A 10 -53.04 -39.56 -79.38
C ARG A 10 -51.54 -39.36 -79.68
N ARG A 11 -51.09 -39.63 -80.91
CA ARG A 11 -49.70 -39.40 -81.32
C ARG A 11 -49.34 -37.90 -81.39
N SER A 12 -50.24 -37.05 -81.87
CA SER A 12 -50.00 -35.59 -81.86
C SER A 12 -49.95 -35.06 -80.44
N ASP A 13 -50.85 -35.52 -79.57
CA ASP A 13 -50.90 -35.12 -78.16
C ASP A 13 -49.65 -35.59 -77.41
N ALA A 14 -49.16 -36.80 -77.67
CA ALA A 14 -47.90 -37.31 -77.11
C ALA A 14 -46.68 -36.51 -77.60
N LYS A 15 -46.60 -36.16 -78.89
CA LYS A 15 -45.52 -35.30 -79.42
C LYS A 15 -45.57 -33.89 -78.81
N ALA A 16 -46.77 -33.33 -78.66
CA ALA A 16 -46.97 -32.04 -78.01
C ALA A 16 -46.55 -32.09 -76.53
N ALA A 17 -46.90 -33.16 -75.82
CA ALA A 17 -46.50 -33.38 -74.44
C ALA A 17 -44.97 -33.51 -74.29
N VAL A 18 -44.30 -34.27 -75.17
CA VAL A 18 -42.82 -34.39 -75.17
C VAL A 18 -42.15 -33.05 -75.49
N LYS A 19 -42.68 -32.28 -76.45
CA LYS A 19 -42.15 -30.95 -76.77
C LYS A 19 -42.35 -29.97 -75.61
N ALA A 20 -43.49 -30.01 -74.95
CA ALA A 20 -43.78 -29.22 -73.76
C ALA A 20 -42.87 -29.61 -72.58
N ALA A 21 -42.66 -30.91 -72.33
CA ALA A 21 -41.75 -31.41 -71.32
C ALA A 21 -40.30 -30.99 -71.60
N LYS A 22 -39.83 -31.09 -72.86
CA LYS A 22 -38.49 -30.63 -73.26
C LYS A 22 -38.34 -29.11 -73.13
N ALA A 23 -39.39 -28.34 -73.42
CA ALA A 23 -39.40 -26.90 -73.24
C ALA A 23 -39.33 -26.51 -71.75
N ARG A 24 -40.10 -27.20 -70.88
CA ARG A 24 -40.06 -27.03 -69.43
C ARG A 24 -38.69 -27.38 -68.86
N ALA A 25 -38.13 -28.54 -69.20
CA ALA A 25 -36.79 -28.94 -68.75
C ALA A 25 -35.71 -27.93 -69.20
N LYS A 26 -35.76 -27.44 -70.43
CA LYS A 26 -34.83 -26.38 -70.89
C LYS A 26 -35.04 -25.06 -70.16
N ALA A 27 -36.28 -24.71 -69.83
CA ALA A 27 -36.60 -23.50 -69.08
C ALA A 27 -36.12 -23.60 -67.62
N GLU A 28 -36.31 -24.76 -66.97
CA GLU A 28 -35.83 -25.07 -65.62
C GLU A 28 -34.31 -25.03 -65.56
N ILE A 29 -33.61 -25.69 -66.47
CA ILE A 29 -32.14 -25.66 -66.52
C ILE A 29 -31.62 -24.22 -66.71
N LYS A 30 -32.29 -23.41 -67.55
CA LYS A 30 -31.93 -21.99 -67.74
C LYS A 30 -32.26 -21.14 -66.51
N ALA A 31 -33.34 -21.42 -65.80
CA ALA A 31 -33.70 -20.74 -64.56
C ALA A 31 -32.70 -21.09 -63.46
N ASP A 32 -32.36 -22.37 -63.33
CA ASP A 32 -31.38 -22.88 -62.37
C ASP A 32 -29.98 -22.36 -62.63
N SER A 33 -29.52 -22.31 -63.88
CA SER A 33 -28.21 -21.74 -64.21
C SER A 33 -28.14 -20.25 -63.87
N LYS A 34 -29.21 -19.49 -64.15
CA LYS A 34 -29.33 -18.08 -63.73
C LYS A 34 -29.39 -17.93 -62.22
N ALA A 35 -30.10 -18.82 -61.52
CA ALA A 35 -30.19 -18.80 -60.06
C ALA A 35 -28.85 -19.12 -59.42
N ARG A 36 -28.11 -20.11 -59.92
CA ARG A 36 -26.75 -20.46 -59.50
C ARG A 36 -25.78 -19.31 -59.72
N ALA A 37 -25.77 -18.71 -60.92
CA ALA A 37 -24.92 -17.55 -61.21
C ALA A 37 -25.22 -16.35 -60.29
N ARG A 38 -26.50 -16.10 -59.96
CA ARG A 38 -26.88 -15.07 -58.96
C ARG A 38 -26.38 -15.41 -57.56
N ARG A 39 -26.54 -16.67 -57.12
CA ARG A 39 -26.03 -17.14 -55.81
C ARG A 39 -24.53 -17.01 -55.71
N GLU A 40 -23.78 -17.46 -56.72
CA GLU A 40 -22.32 -17.34 -56.76
C GLU A 40 -21.86 -15.87 -56.71
N LYS A 41 -22.56 -14.98 -57.43
CA LYS A 41 -22.26 -13.54 -57.38
C LYS A 41 -22.51 -12.95 -55.99
N LEU A 42 -23.57 -13.36 -55.30
CA LEU A 42 -23.85 -12.93 -53.93
C LEU A 42 -22.80 -13.47 -52.95
N LEU A 43 -22.43 -14.75 -53.07
CA LEU A 43 -21.37 -15.36 -52.26
C LEU A 43 -20.02 -14.67 -52.49
N ALA A 44 -19.68 -14.34 -53.73
CA ALA A 44 -18.46 -13.61 -54.05
C ALA A 44 -18.46 -12.19 -53.45
N LYS A 45 -19.60 -11.48 -53.46
CA LYS A 45 -19.74 -10.19 -52.78
C LYS A 45 -19.57 -10.31 -51.27
N GLN A 46 -20.19 -11.31 -50.65
CA GLN A 46 -20.07 -11.56 -49.20
C GLN A 46 -18.62 -11.89 -48.82
N LYS A 47 -17.94 -12.80 -49.54
CA LYS A 47 -16.52 -13.12 -49.32
C LYS A 47 -15.64 -11.86 -49.40
N ARG A 48 -15.86 -10.99 -50.40
CA ARG A 48 -15.12 -9.72 -50.53
C ARG A 48 -15.39 -8.77 -49.36
N ALA A 49 -16.63 -8.69 -48.87
CA ALA A 49 -16.96 -7.87 -47.71
C ALA A 49 -16.27 -8.38 -46.44
N ILE A 50 -16.31 -9.68 -46.20
CA ILE A 50 -15.64 -10.33 -45.06
C ILE A 50 -14.13 -10.05 -45.10
N ILE A 51 -13.47 -10.30 -46.24
CA ILE A 51 -12.03 -10.03 -46.41
C ILE A 51 -11.71 -8.55 -46.16
N LYS A 52 -12.58 -7.63 -46.61
CA LYS A 52 -12.37 -6.18 -46.40
C LYS A 52 -12.44 -5.83 -44.91
N ASP A 53 -13.39 -6.39 -44.17
CA ASP A 53 -13.56 -6.09 -42.75
C ASP A 53 -12.50 -6.78 -41.90
N GLU A 54 -12.09 -8.01 -42.24
CA GLU A 54 -10.91 -8.67 -41.66
C GLU A 54 -9.65 -7.83 -41.85
N ASN A 55 -9.39 -7.34 -43.07
CA ASN A 55 -8.23 -6.49 -43.34
C ASN A 55 -8.26 -5.18 -42.57
N LYS A 56 -9.44 -4.56 -42.38
CA LYS A 56 -9.59 -3.37 -41.53
C LYS A 56 -9.31 -3.71 -40.06
N GLY A 57 -9.82 -4.84 -39.56
CA GLY A 57 -9.58 -5.32 -38.21
C GLY A 57 -8.11 -5.64 -37.96
N LEU A 58 -7.44 -6.28 -38.91
CA LEU A 58 -5.99 -6.52 -38.85
C LEU A 58 -5.21 -5.21 -38.86
N LYS A 59 -5.61 -4.23 -39.67
CA LYS A 59 -4.97 -2.90 -39.69
C LYS A 59 -5.15 -2.16 -38.37
N SER A 60 -6.33 -2.19 -37.75
CA SER A 60 -6.55 -1.53 -36.45
C SER A 60 -5.76 -2.23 -35.34
N LYS A 61 -5.72 -3.57 -35.34
CA LYS A 61 -4.88 -4.35 -34.42
C LYS A 61 -3.40 -4.01 -34.57
N ARG A 62 -2.88 -3.97 -35.80
CA ARG A 62 -1.48 -3.58 -36.08
C ARG A 62 -1.17 -2.16 -35.57
N LYS A 63 -2.05 -1.20 -35.82
CA LYS A 63 -1.89 0.18 -35.32
C LYS A 63 -1.90 0.25 -33.79
N HIS A 64 -2.78 -0.52 -33.15
CA HIS A 64 -2.84 -0.56 -31.69
C HIS A 64 -1.58 -1.19 -31.11
N GLN A 65 -1.13 -2.32 -31.66
CA GLN A 65 0.12 -2.98 -31.27
C GLN A 65 1.33 -2.04 -31.45
N GLU A 66 1.42 -1.33 -32.57
CA GLU A 66 2.48 -0.35 -32.81
C GLU A 66 2.44 0.79 -31.78
N LYS A 67 1.25 1.31 -31.45
CA LYS A 67 1.10 2.32 -30.39
C LYS A 67 1.51 1.80 -29.02
N MET A 68 1.10 0.58 -28.67
CA MET A 68 1.48 -0.04 -27.39
C MET A 68 2.99 -0.24 -27.32
N ALA A 69 3.60 -0.77 -28.39
CA ALA A 69 5.05 -0.95 -28.49
C ALA A 69 5.80 0.38 -28.39
N LYS A 70 5.33 1.44 -29.06
CA LYS A 70 5.91 2.79 -28.93
C LYS A 70 5.79 3.32 -27.51
N MET A 71 4.62 3.21 -26.88
CA MET A 71 4.45 3.63 -25.48
C MET A 71 5.35 2.83 -24.53
N GLU A 72 5.57 1.55 -24.79
CA GLU A 72 6.45 0.71 -23.99
C GLU A 72 7.93 1.09 -24.19
N LEU A 73 8.35 1.34 -25.43
CA LEU A 73 9.67 1.89 -25.73
C LEU A 73 9.89 3.26 -25.09
N ASP A 74 8.91 4.17 -25.17
CA ASP A 74 8.97 5.49 -24.53
C ASP A 74 9.06 5.34 -23.00
N LYS A 75 8.33 4.40 -22.40
CA LYS A 75 8.46 4.09 -20.96
C LYS A 75 9.85 3.55 -20.61
N LEU A 76 10.42 2.68 -21.45
CA LEU A 76 11.76 2.14 -21.24
C LEU A 76 12.84 3.22 -21.41
N GLN A 77 12.71 4.09 -22.43
CA GLN A 77 13.65 5.18 -22.71
C GLN A 77 13.59 6.29 -21.65
N THR A 78 12.40 6.66 -21.20
CA THR A 78 12.24 7.69 -20.17
C THR A 78 12.71 7.21 -18.79
N GLY A 79 12.85 5.90 -18.59
CA GLY A 79 13.38 5.31 -17.37
C GLY A 79 12.47 5.49 -16.15
N ARG A 80 12.92 5.01 -15.00
CA ARG A 80 12.14 5.05 -13.73
C ARG A 80 11.99 6.47 -13.17
N PHE A 81 12.92 7.36 -13.47
CA PHE A 81 12.95 8.74 -13.00
C PHE A 81 12.83 9.70 -14.18
N ASN A 82 11.60 10.05 -14.55
CA ASN A 82 11.32 11.04 -15.58
C ASN A 82 10.60 12.26 -14.98
N ALA A 83 10.66 13.39 -15.69
CA ALA A 83 10.08 14.65 -15.22
C ALA A 83 8.58 14.54 -14.94
N ASP A 84 7.85 13.70 -15.68
CA ASP A 84 6.40 13.54 -15.51
C ASP A 84 6.04 12.76 -14.24
N ASN A 85 6.77 11.70 -13.91
CA ASN A 85 6.59 10.97 -12.65
C ASN A 85 6.93 11.86 -11.45
N ILE A 86 7.99 12.65 -11.55
CA ILE A 86 8.37 13.62 -10.52
C ILE A 86 7.28 14.68 -10.36
N LYS A 87 6.75 15.25 -11.45
CA LYS A 87 5.64 16.22 -11.39
C LYS A 87 4.37 15.62 -10.78
N ARG A 88 4.02 14.38 -11.13
CA ARG A 88 2.87 13.67 -10.53
C ARG A 88 3.06 13.48 -9.03
N PHE A 89 4.24 13.04 -8.61
CA PHE A 89 4.55 12.85 -7.20
C PHE A 89 4.60 14.18 -6.45
N ALA A 90 5.19 15.22 -7.03
CA ALA A 90 5.22 16.56 -6.47
C ALA A 90 3.82 17.19 -6.35
N GLY A 91 2.95 16.95 -7.34
CA GLY A 91 1.55 17.36 -7.27
C GLY A 91 0.79 16.65 -6.15
N ALA A 92 0.94 15.33 -6.06
CA ALA A 92 0.33 14.54 -4.99
C ALA A 92 0.86 14.93 -3.61
N SER A 93 2.18 15.11 -3.48
CA SER A 93 2.81 15.50 -2.22
C SER A 93 2.37 16.89 -1.80
N ARG A 94 2.23 17.86 -2.71
CA ARG A 94 1.76 19.22 -2.38
C ARG A 94 0.34 19.24 -1.80
N VAL A 95 -0.52 18.32 -2.21
CA VAL A 95 -1.88 18.18 -1.68
C VAL A 95 -1.89 17.45 -0.33
N LEU A 96 -1.06 16.42 -0.18
CA LEU A 96 -1.02 15.60 1.04
C LEU A 96 -0.18 16.22 2.16
N LEU A 97 0.83 17.04 1.83
CA LEU A 97 1.76 17.62 2.81
C LEU A 97 1.05 18.36 3.96
N PRO A 98 0.08 19.26 3.70
CA PRO A 98 -0.57 20.03 4.76
C PRO A 98 -1.33 19.17 5.78
N LEU A 99 -1.79 17.98 5.38
CA LEU A 99 -2.48 17.04 6.26
C LEU A 99 -1.52 16.04 6.91
N ALA A 100 -0.53 15.56 6.15
CA ALA A 100 0.44 14.58 6.64
C ALA A 100 1.41 15.19 7.66
N LEU A 101 1.88 16.41 7.44
CA LEU A 101 2.86 17.07 8.34
C LEU A 101 2.35 17.17 9.78
N PRO A 102 1.15 17.71 10.07
CA PRO A 102 0.63 17.76 11.44
C PRO A 102 0.43 16.37 12.06
N LEU A 103 0.02 15.38 11.28
CA LEU A 103 -0.22 14.03 11.79
C LEU A 103 1.09 13.31 12.16
N ILE A 104 2.12 13.43 11.32
CA ILE A 104 3.45 12.90 11.64
C ILE A 104 3.99 13.58 12.89
N TYR A 105 3.90 14.91 12.97
CA TYR A 105 4.34 15.66 14.13
C TYR A 105 3.62 15.21 15.41
N ARG A 106 2.28 15.13 15.38
CA ARG A 106 1.48 14.65 16.51
C ARG A 106 1.79 13.20 16.89
N GLY A 107 2.08 12.36 15.91
CA GLY A 107 2.49 10.97 16.14
C GLY A 107 3.83 10.89 16.87
N ILE A 108 4.81 11.67 16.43
CA ILE A 108 6.14 11.74 17.07
C ILE A 108 6.02 12.30 18.49
N THR A 109 5.30 13.41 18.69
CA THR A 109 5.17 14.04 20.01
C THR A 109 4.38 13.17 20.97
N ALA A 110 3.28 12.56 20.53
CA ALA A 110 2.51 11.65 21.39
C ALA A 110 3.34 10.42 21.82
N ALA A 111 4.17 9.88 20.92
CA ALA A 111 5.09 8.81 21.27
C ALA A 111 6.11 9.28 22.32
N GLN A 112 6.75 10.43 22.09
CA GLN A 112 7.72 11.01 23.03
C GLN A 112 7.11 11.27 24.41
N ASP A 113 5.91 11.84 24.47
CA ASP A 113 5.19 12.10 25.72
C ASP A 113 4.89 10.81 26.48
N GLN A 114 4.49 9.73 25.78
CA GLN A 114 4.28 8.43 26.42
C GLN A 114 5.56 7.85 27.00
N PHE A 115 6.68 7.96 26.28
CA PHE A 115 7.98 7.53 26.78
C PHE A 115 8.40 8.34 28.01
N SER A 116 8.33 9.67 27.94
CA SER A 116 8.67 10.56 29.05
C SER A 116 7.82 10.30 30.28
N LYS A 117 6.49 10.12 30.11
CA LYS A 117 5.57 9.78 31.22
C LYS A 117 5.94 8.45 31.88
N ARG A 118 6.23 7.41 31.09
CA ARG A 118 6.63 6.10 31.62
C ARG A 118 7.94 6.15 32.38
N THR A 119 8.93 6.88 31.87
CA THR A 119 10.23 7.05 32.54
C THR A 119 10.05 7.84 33.84
N ALA A 120 9.34 8.95 33.81
CA ALA A 120 9.07 9.76 35.01
C ALA A 120 8.33 8.95 36.10
N GLN A 121 7.31 8.18 35.72
CA GLN A 121 6.57 7.30 36.63
C GLN A 121 7.46 6.24 37.30
N ARG A 122 8.39 5.63 36.54
CA ARG A 122 9.34 4.65 37.10
C ARG A 122 10.27 5.26 38.15
N SER A 123 10.61 6.53 37.98
CA SER A 123 11.51 7.25 38.87
C SER A 123 10.77 8.02 39.98
N GLY A 124 9.44 7.88 40.09
CA GLY A 124 8.64 8.51 41.13
C GLY A 124 8.55 10.04 41.04
N VAL A 125 8.76 10.60 39.85
CA VAL A 125 8.74 12.05 39.60
C VAL A 125 7.71 12.42 38.53
N THR A 126 7.31 13.69 38.48
CA THR A 126 6.44 14.17 37.39
C THR A 126 7.24 14.35 36.09
N PRO A 127 6.60 14.30 34.90
CA PRO A 127 7.29 14.56 33.63
C PRO A 127 8.01 15.92 33.59
N GLU A 128 7.46 16.94 34.24
CA GLU A 128 8.04 18.29 34.34
C GLU A 128 9.31 18.28 35.19
N GLN A 129 9.32 17.53 36.30
CA GLN A 129 10.52 17.32 37.11
C GLN A 129 11.58 16.51 36.35
N MET A 130 11.17 15.48 35.62
CA MET A 130 12.06 14.69 34.77
C MET A 130 12.75 15.56 33.72
N ALA A 131 12.04 16.53 33.13
CA ALA A 131 12.59 17.46 32.15
C ALA A 131 13.67 18.41 32.71
N GLN A 132 13.74 18.59 34.03
CA GLN A 132 14.80 19.36 34.69
C GLN A 132 16.12 18.58 34.76
N PHE A 133 16.06 17.25 34.63
CA PHE A 133 17.23 16.40 34.64
C PHE A 133 17.67 16.08 33.20
N SER A 134 18.93 16.37 32.90
CA SER A 134 19.55 16.08 31.60
C SER A 134 20.93 15.44 31.78
N GLY A 135 21.46 14.85 30.71
CA GLY A 135 22.73 14.13 30.72
C GLY A 135 22.58 12.61 30.84
N HIS A 136 23.72 11.91 30.89
CA HIS A 136 23.79 10.45 31.01
C HIS A 136 23.23 9.94 32.34
N GLY A 137 23.31 10.76 33.39
CA GLY A 137 22.81 10.46 34.73
C GLY A 137 21.39 10.94 35.02
N ALA A 138 20.63 11.42 34.03
CA ALA A 138 19.31 12.03 34.25
C ALA A 138 18.32 11.10 34.99
N ASP A 139 18.33 9.80 34.67
CA ASP A 139 17.48 8.81 35.32
C ASP A 139 17.82 8.64 36.82
N LEU A 140 19.10 8.57 37.17
CA LEU A 140 19.55 8.48 38.56
C LEU A 140 19.17 9.72 39.36
N LYS A 141 19.33 10.91 38.76
CA LYS A 141 18.91 12.18 39.38
C LYS A 141 17.41 12.22 39.64
N ALA A 142 16.62 11.72 38.69
CA ALA A 142 15.17 11.60 38.84
C ALA A 142 14.80 10.64 39.98
N ARG A 143 15.43 9.47 40.06
CA ARG A 143 15.21 8.51 41.15
C ARG A 143 15.57 9.08 42.51
N ILE A 144 16.70 9.77 42.63
CA ILE A 144 17.12 10.49 43.85
C ILE A 144 16.04 11.49 44.28
N GLN A 145 15.52 12.28 43.34
CA GLN A 145 14.46 13.24 43.64
C GLN A 145 13.13 12.54 44.00
N GLY A 146 12.79 11.42 43.36
CA GLY A 146 11.61 10.63 43.70
C GLY A 146 11.67 10.07 45.13
N ILE A 147 12.85 9.62 45.58
CA ILE A 147 13.06 9.19 46.96
C ILE A 147 12.91 10.37 47.92
N ARG A 148 13.48 11.54 47.60
CA ARG A 148 13.34 12.75 48.41
C ARG A 148 11.88 13.15 48.58
N ASN A 149 11.09 13.12 47.49
CA ASN A 149 9.66 13.41 47.54
C ASN A 149 8.95 12.40 48.47
N SER A 150 9.20 11.11 48.27
CA SER A 150 8.57 10.04 49.07
C SER A 150 8.94 10.12 50.56
N LEU A 151 10.17 10.53 50.89
CA LEU A 151 10.65 10.65 52.27
C LEU A 151 9.96 11.78 53.06
N GLN A 152 9.49 12.83 52.37
CA GLN A 152 8.78 13.94 53.02
C GLN A 152 7.49 13.46 53.69
N ASP A 153 6.75 12.58 53.01
CA ASP A 153 5.44 12.07 53.44
C ASP A 153 5.51 10.94 54.49
N THR A 154 6.71 10.49 54.84
CA THR A 154 6.94 9.37 55.77
C THR A 154 6.94 9.82 57.24
N SER A 155 6.53 8.96 58.18
CA SER A 155 6.54 9.20 59.64
C SER A 155 7.91 9.08 60.34
N VAL A 156 8.99 8.79 59.60
CA VAL A 156 10.33 8.59 60.16
C VAL A 156 10.88 9.83 60.88
N LYS A 157 11.78 9.59 61.85
CA LYS A 157 12.34 10.64 62.73
C LYS A 157 13.03 11.75 61.90
N PRO A 158 12.91 13.04 62.30
CA PRO A 158 13.52 14.15 61.57
C PRO A 158 15.04 14.05 61.39
N GLY A 159 15.75 13.47 62.36
CA GLY A 159 17.19 13.24 62.27
C GLY A 159 17.55 12.24 61.16
N TYR A 160 16.78 11.16 61.03
CA TYR A 160 16.95 10.17 59.97
C TYR A 160 16.62 10.77 58.60
N LYS A 161 15.55 11.58 58.49
CA LYS A 161 15.26 12.31 57.24
C LYS A 161 16.43 13.20 56.80
N ARG A 162 17.13 13.82 57.75
CA ARG A 162 18.30 14.67 57.45
C ARG A 162 19.47 13.85 56.91
N ASP A 163 19.81 12.76 57.58
CA ASP A 163 20.88 11.83 57.18
C ASP A 163 20.66 11.29 55.77
N ILE A 164 19.45 10.82 55.47
CA ILE A 164 19.11 10.35 54.12
C ILE A 164 19.22 11.46 53.09
N ASN A 165 18.78 12.69 53.39
CA ASN A 165 18.89 13.79 52.44
C ASN A 165 20.35 14.14 52.14
N GLU A 166 21.24 14.09 53.13
CA GLU A 166 22.68 14.33 52.96
C GLU A 166 23.31 13.24 52.07
N ARG A 167 23.00 11.96 52.32
CA ARG A 167 23.42 10.85 51.46
C ARG A 167 22.90 10.98 50.02
N LEU A 168 21.65 11.43 49.85
CA LEU A 168 21.07 11.68 48.52
C LEU A 168 21.79 12.83 47.78
N ASP A 169 22.25 13.86 48.50
CA ASP A 169 23.05 14.95 47.93
C ASP A 169 24.44 14.47 47.50
N GLU A 170 25.09 13.60 48.27
CA GLU A 170 26.36 12.95 47.89
C GLU A 170 26.19 12.11 46.60
N LEU A 171 25.13 11.32 46.53
CA LEU A 171 24.84 10.53 45.32
C LEU A 171 24.57 11.42 44.12
N LYS A 172 23.84 12.52 44.29
CA LYS A 172 23.61 13.49 43.21
C LYS A 172 24.93 14.07 42.71
N ALA A 173 25.82 14.48 43.61
CA ALA A 173 27.15 14.98 43.27
C ALA A 173 28.01 13.92 42.56
N ALA A 174 27.93 12.65 42.98
CA ALA A 174 28.61 11.54 42.31
C ALA A 174 28.12 11.34 40.86
N VAL A 175 26.81 11.49 40.62
CA VAL A 175 26.24 11.44 39.26
C VAL A 175 26.74 12.61 38.41
N ASP A 176 26.77 13.82 38.96
CA ASP A 176 27.28 15.01 38.27
C ASP A 176 28.77 14.86 37.91
N ASN A 177 29.58 14.34 38.83
CA ASN A 177 31.00 14.08 38.59
C ASN A 177 31.24 13.01 37.52
N ALA A 178 30.35 12.02 37.42
CA ALA A 178 30.46 10.94 36.44
C ALA A 178 30.34 11.43 34.98
N GLU A 179 29.69 12.57 34.72
CA GLU A 179 29.58 13.17 33.38
C GLU A 179 30.94 13.59 32.79
N PHE A 180 31.91 13.91 33.65
CA PHE A 180 33.28 14.29 33.24
C PHE A 180 34.23 13.09 33.11
N MET A 181 33.75 11.87 33.35
CA MET A 181 34.56 10.65 33.27
C MET A 181 34.50 10.01 31.88
N THR A 182 35.48 9.14 31.58
CA THR A 182 35.42 8.28 30.38
C THR A 182 34.16 7.40 30.41
N ASP A 183 33.66 6.98 29.24
CA ASP A 183 32.44 6.15 29.13
C ASP A 183 32.46 4.90 30.01
N GLN A 184 33.62 4.24 30.14
CA GLN A 184 33.75 3.06 30.98
C GLN A 184 33.67 3.40 32.47
N GLN A 185 34.33 4.48 32.90
CA GLN A 185 34.29 4.96 34.28
C GLN A 185 32.90 5.48 34.64
N ARG A 186 32.28 6.28 33.77
CA ARG A 186 30.91 6.81 33.92
C ARG A 186 29.90 5.68 34.13
N ARG A 187 29.93 4.64 33.29
CA ARG A 187 29.05 3.46 33.46
C ARG A 187 29.27 2.73 34.79
N ARG A 188 30.51 2.63 35.27
CA ARG A 188 30.83 2.02 36.57
C ARG A 188 30.31 2.90 37.72
N ALA A 189 30.55 4.21 37.66
CA ALA A 189 30.07 5.17 38.65
C ALA A 189 28.53 5.15 38.74
N HIS A 190 27.83 5.22 37.60
CA HIS A 190 26.37 5.13 37.56
C HIS A 190 25.82 3.81 38.12
N ARG A 191 26.50 2.68 37.91
CA ARG A 191 26.10 1.40 38.53
C ARG A 191 26.29 1.42 40.05
N SER A 192 27.41 1.96 40.53
CA SER A 192 27.65 2.10 41.97
C SER A 192 26.56 2.96 42.60
N VAL A 193 26.30 4.13 42.03
CA VAL A 193 25.24 5.04 42.51
C VAL A 193 23.87 4.36 42.47
N SER A 194 23.53 3.61 41.41
CA SER A 194 22.27 2.88 41.37
C SER A 194 22.13 1.89 42.54
N ASN A 195 23.19 1.15 42.85
CA ASN A 195 23.17 0.22 43.97
C ASN A 195 23.02 0.96 45.31
N ASP A 196 23.69 2.10 45.48
CA ASP A 196 23.59 2.90 46.70
C ASP A 196 22.18 3.50 46.88
N ILE A 197 21.53 3.91 45.78
CA ILE A 197 20.12 4.31 45.75
C ILE A 197 19.22 3.17 46.23
N ASP A 198 19.46 1.95 45.76
CA ASP A 198 18.67 0.77 46.14
C ASP A 198 18.85 0.46 47.64
N LEU A 199 20.10 0.49 48.14
CA LEU A 199 20.40 0.30 49.56
C LEU A 199 19.76 1.36 50.46
N ILE A 200 19.77 2.64 50.05
CA ILE A 200 19.05 3.71 50.75
C ILE A 200 17.55 3.44 50.78
N THR A 201 16.99 3.01 49.65
CA THR A 201 15.55 2.74 49.55
C THR A 201 15.13 1.61 50.48
N GLU A 202 15.91 0.53 50.53
CA GLU A 202 15.68 -0.57 51.47
C GLU A 202 15.83 -0.13 52.94
N ASP A 203 16.82 0.73 53.23
CA ASP A 203 17.04 1.26 54.57
C ASP A 203 15.85 2.10 55.05
N ILE A 204 15.33 2.97 54.18
CA ILE A 204 14.11 3.74 54.45
C ILE A 204 12.95 2.80 54.72
N GLN A 205 12.75 1.76 53.91
CA GLN A 205 11.65 0.80 54.09
C GLN A 205 11.75 0.05 55.42
N ARG A 206 12.95 -0.38 55.83
CA ARG A 206 13.16 -1.02 57.14
C ARG A 206 12.84 -0.05 58.28
N ASN A 207 13.30 1.19 58.20
CA ASN A 207 13.06 2.19 59.24
C ASN A 207 11.57 2.55 59.38
N ILE A 208 10.83 2.55 58.27
CA ILE A 208 9.37 2.72 58.27
C ILE A 208 8.66 1.54 58.94
N ALA A 209 9.13 0.32 58.73
CA ALA A 209 8.51 -0.88 59.29
C ALA A 209 8.80 -1.05 60.79
N GLU A 210 9.94 -0.55 61.26
CA GLU A 210 10.38 -0.64 62.66
C GLU A 210 9.94 0.55 63.53
N GLY A 211 9.53 1.66 62.91
CA GLY A 211 9.09 2.89 63.57
C GLY A 211 7.59 2.95 63.86
#